data_AF-A0A4Y6KRK3-F1
#
_entry.id   AF-A0A4Y6KRK3-F1
#
_cell.length_a   1.000
_cell.length_b   1.000
_cell.length_c   1.000
_cell.angle_alpha   90.00
_cell.angle_beta   90.00
_cell.angle_gamma   90.00
#
_symmetry.space_group_name_H-M   'P 1'
#
loop_
_entity.id
_entity.type
_entity.pdbx_description
1 polymer ?
#
loop_
_entity_poly.entity_id
_entity_poly.type
_entity_poly.pdbx_seq_one_letter_code
_entity_poly.pdbx_strand_id
1 'polypeptide(L)'
;MVNRSRELSDSELRPRVFVTGLIQPGDVVLTTTPEPMSETIRKFTGADISHAMICVGTSSVIDSTGDGVHARNLGRIILEPGCAAHVLRPTEPLSTEQLRSIASFARAAVGTRYTVTGAAKSVLAGFVAGRRQFCSRLVAQAYRGAGVDLVSDADFCHPGELLKSAALVEVPNVLRNLSPEEEAYSREDIDNVQAMRDSTNALLQEARKLSPEIESLNDIDAYLVEHPEGDAQLVQALRFSRYLELWRDEFERNSWQYHIAIMEGHNGSEERKQTYCEELLADEELCQNRFILNHGGYVTLNTSHPRQYFALMVELYDILTQFHARRVKAATAWLERRGLLKPAPPKLLRPHTSEWFAALREWNPKQAVMTEAAIQSRGSSDVCSVCADDPARDYAMVSMPAAGPGTLRLCDDCFRIRALEEPMKPF
;
A
#
# COMPACT_ATOMS: atom_id res chain seq x y z
N MET A 1 43.02 39.44 1.87
CA MET A 1 41.78 39.26 1.09
C MET A 1 41.08 38.03 1.63
N VAL A 2 40.12 38.23 2.52
CA VAL A 2 39.32 37.15 3.12
C VAL A 2 38.12 36.93 2.20
N ASN A 3 38.00 35.73 1.67
CA ASN A 3 36.92 35.30 0.81
C ASN A 3 35.65 35.16 1.66
N ARG A 4 34.76 36.16 1.61
CA ARG A 4 33.41 36.07 2.19
C ARG A 4 32.56 35.20 1.25
N SER A 5 32.53 33.91 1.55
CA SER A 5 31.40 33.06 1.16
C SER A 5 30.12 33.77 1.62
N ARG A 6 29.21 34.05 0.69
CA ARG A 6 27.85 34.48 1.01
C ARG A 6 27.18 33.34 1.77
N GLU A 7 27.21 33.40 3.09
CA GLU A 7 26.16 32.80 3.91
C GLU A 7 24.88 33.51 3.49
N LEU A 8 24.02 32.81 2.74
CA LEU A 8 22.62 33.18 2.61
C LEU A 8 22.08 33.25 4.03
N SER A 9 21.56 34.40 4.44
CA SER A 9 20.93 34.52 5.76
C SER A 9 19.77 33.53 5.84
N ASP A 10 19.60 32.85 6.98
CA ASP A 10 18.50 31.91 7.23
C ASP A 10 17.10 32.49 6.90
N SER A 11 16.97 33.81 6.79
CA SER A 11 15.75 34.51 6.38
C SER A 11 15.37 34.38 4.89
N GLU A 12 16.19 33.78 4.03
CA GLU A 12 15.88 33.58 2.59
C GLU A 12 15.54 32.12 2.23
N LEU A 13 15.75 31.16 3.15
CA LEU A 13 15.46 29.76 2.90
C LEU A 13 13.96 29.51 3.02
N ARG A 14 13.35 29.05 1.92
CA ARG A 14 11.92 28.70 1.88
C ARG A 14 11.72 27.22 2.16
N PRO A 15 10.55 26.83 2.73
CA PRO A 15 10.17 25.43 2.81
C PRO A 15 10.12 24.79 1.43
N ARG A 16 10.43 23.50 1.38
CA ARG A 16 10.45 22.71 0.15
C ARG A 16 9.49 21.54 0.24
N VAL A 17 9.03 21.08 -0.92
CA VAL A 17 8.22 19.87 -1.06
C VAL A 17 8.80 18.98 -2.15
N PHE A 18 8.42 17.70 -2.09
CA PHE A 18 8.78 16.74 -3.11
C PHE A 18 7.98 16.94 -4.40
N VAL A 19 8.65 16.80 -5.54
CA VAL A 19 8.01 16.68 -6.85
C VAL A 19 7.64 15.22 -7.04
N THR A 20 6.47 14.83 -6.55
CA THR A 20 6.03 13.43 -6.43
C THR A 20 6.04 12.67 -7.76
N GLY A 21 5.75 13.33 -8.88
CA GLY A 21 5.78 12.72 -10.21
C GLY A 21 7.16 12.26 -10.70
N LEU A 22 8.24 12.62 -10.01
CA LEU A 22 9.61 12.13 -10.31
C LEU A 22 10.01 10.91 -9.46
N ILE A 23 9.22 10.58 -8.44
CA ILE A 23 9.54 9.60 -7.41
C ILE A 23 8.71 8.35 -7.65
N GLN A 24 9.39 7.21 -7.74
CA GLN A 24 8.80 5.95 -8.16
C GLN A 24 8.77 4.95 -7.01
N PRO A 25 7.85 3.97 -7.04
CA PRO A 25 7.92 2.84 -6.12
C PRO A 25 9.30 2.18 -6.16
N GLY A 26 9.84 1.86 -4.99
CA GLY A 26 11.20 1.40 -4.80
C GLY A 26 12.13 2.52 -4.34
N ASP A 27 11.94 3.77 -4.77
CA ASP A 27 12.86 4.85 -4.40
C ASP A 27 12.98 5.00 -2.87
N VAL A 28 14.22 5.22 -2.41
CA VAL A 28 14.54 5.51 -1.01
C VAL A 28 14.53 7.01 -0.82
N VAL A 29 13.67 7.50 0.06
CA VAL A 29 13.56 8.92 0.39
C VAL A 29 14.27 9.17 1.72
N LEU A 30 15.29 10.03 1.69
CA LEU A 30 16.05 10.43 2.86
C LEU A 30 15.73 11.88 3.21
N THR A 31 15.53 12.16 4.49
CA THR A 31 15.22 13.51 4.96
C THR A 31 15.93 13.83 6.26
N THR A 32 15.90 15.11 6.62
CA THR A 32 16.20 15.58 7.95
C THR A 32 15.08 16.47 8.47
N THR A 33 14.99 16.58 9.79
CA THR A 33 14.10 17.52 10.48
C THR A 33 14.90 18.49 11.37
N PRO A 34 14.33 19.60 11.83
CA PRO A 34 14.98 20.49 12.78
C PRO A 34 14.98 19.94 14.23
N GLU A 35 14.42 18.74 14.45
CA GLU A 35 14.30 18.18 15.80
C GLU A 35 15.67 17.80 16.41
N PRO A 36 15.84 17.90 17.74
CA PRO A 36 17.12 17.59 18.41
C PRO A 36 17.64 16.17 18.14
N MET A 37 16.73 15.20 18.03
CA MET A 37 17.08 13.81 17.70
C MET A 37 17.72 13.72 16.31
N SER A 38 17.14 14.42 15.34
CA SER A 38 17.63 14.50 13.97
C SER A 38 19.03 15.12 13.92
N GLU A 39 19.28 16.22 14.63
CA GLU A 39 20.62 16.80 14.73
C GLU A 39 21.66 15.83 15.30
N THR A 40 21.25 15.06 16.31
CA THR A 40 22.12 14.07 16.95
C THR A 40 22.53 12.99 15.95
N ILE A 41 21.57 12.44 15.20
CA ILE A 41 21.85 11.43 14.17
C ILE A 41 22.79 11.99 13.10
N ARG A 42 22.56 13.20 12.60
CA ARG A 42 23.44 13.83 11.60
C ARG A 42 24.87 13.98 12.09
N LYS A 43 25.05 14.42 13.34
CA LYS A 43 26.38 14.56 13.98
C LYS A 43 27.10 13.21 14.08
N PHE A 44 26.41 12.16 14.50
CA PHE A 44 27.02 10.82 14.65
C PHE A 44 27.33 10.14 13.32
N THR A 45 26.45 10.29 12.33
CA THR A 45 26.58 9.62 11.02
C THR A 45 27.49 10.39 10.05
N GLY A 46 27.77 11.67 10.36
CA GLY A 46 28.49 12.57 9.47
C GLY A 46 27.76 12.83 8.14
N ALA A 47 26.43 12.67 8.14
CA ALA A 47 25.55 12.93 7.00
C ALA A 47 24.60 14.09 7.31
N ASP A 48 24.12 14.77 6.28
CA ASP A 48 23.14 15.86 6.38
C ASP A 48 21.69 15.36 6.51
N ILE A 49 21.50 14.04 6.54
CA ILE A 49 20.20 13.36 6.70
C ILE A 49 20.14 12.53 7.99
N SER A 50 18.93 12.35 8.51
CA SER A 50 18.66 11.66 9.78
C SER A 50 17.55 10.61 9.70
N HIS A 51 16.82 10.56 8.59
CA HIS A 51 15.64 9.73 8.43
C HIS A 51 15.61 9.07 7.07
N ALA A 52 14.99 7.90 7.01
CA ALA A 52 14.86 7.10 5.80
C ALA A 52 13.44 6.55 5.66
N MET A 53 12.94 6.57 4.44
CA MET A 53 11.61 6.10 4.07
C MET A 53 11.72 5.35 2.74
N ILE A 54 10.77 4.46 2.46
CA ILE A 54 10.71 3.74 1.19
C ILE A 54 9.41 4.04 0.47
N CYS A 55 9.50 4.40 -0.82
CA CYS A 55 8.35 4.62 -1.69
C CYS A 55 7.72 3.29 -2.09
N VAL A 56 6.43 3.10 -1.85
CA VAL A 56 5.68 1.84 -2.08
C VAL A 56 4.47 2.02 -2.99
N GLY A 57 4.33 3.19 -3.61
CA GLY A 57 3.22 3.60 -4.46
C GLY A 57 3.30 5.09 -4.78
N THR A 58 2.47 5.60 -5.68
CA THR A 58 2.50 7.02 -6.02
C THR A 58 2.26 7.89 -4.78
N SER A 59 3.21 8.78 -4.50
CA SER A 59 3.21 9.65 -3.31
C SER A 59 3.07 8.89 -1.97
N SER A 60 3.27 7.57 -1.92
CA SER A 60 3.08 6.76 -0.71
C SER A 60 4.42 6.21 -0.26
N VAL A 61 4.86 6.66 0.91
CA VAL A 61 6.09 6.17 1.55
C VAL A 61 5.76 5.44 2.85
N ILE A 62 6.59 4.49 3.25
CA ILE A 62 6.52 3.85 4.56
C ILE A 62 7.82 4.15 5.31
N ASP A 63 7.69 4.47 6.58
CA ASP A 63 8.81 4.76 7.46
C ASP A 63 8.60 4.18 8.86
N SER A 64 9.60 4.32 9.72
CA SER A 64 9.52 3.97 11.14
C SER A 64 9.95 5.16 11.98
N THR A 65 9.01 5.73 12.74
CA THR A 65 9.25 6.86 13.67
C THR A 65 8.75 6.48 15.06
N GLY A 66 8.75 7.40 16.03
CA GLY A 66 8.23 7.15 17.39
C GLY A 66 6.82 6.54 17.45
N ASP A 67 6.00 6.76 16.41
CA ASP A 67 4.64 6.20 16.32
C ASP A 67 4.59 4.75 15.79
N GLY A 68 5.75 4.16 15.52
CA GLY A 68 5.91 2.85 14.88
C GLY A 68 6.09 2.95 13.37
N VAL A 69 5.98 1.80 12.70
CA VAL A 69 6.02 1.72 11.23
C VAL A 69 4.69 2.14 10.63
N HIS A 70 4.66 3.14 9.75
CA HIS A 70 3.43 3.65 9.15
C HIS A 70 3.63 4.16 7.73
N ALA A 71 2.52 4.22 6.97
CA ALA A 71 2.49 4.91 5.69
C ALA A 71 2.32 6.42 5.87
N ARG A 72 2.92 7.20 4.95
CA ARG A 72 2.80 8.65 4.85
C ARG A 72 2.54 9.05 3.40
N ASN A 73 1.96 10.24 3.23
CA ASN A 73 1.83 10.87 1.93
C ASN A 73 3.03 11.81 1.70
N LEU A 74 3.86 11.48 0.72
CA LEU A 74 5.08 12.22 0.39
C LEU A 74 4.79 13.65 -0.06
N GLY A 75 3.67 13.89 -0.75
CA GLY A 75 3.22 15.21 -1.18
C GLY A 75 2.79 16.12 -0.03
N ARG A 76 2.62 15.57 1.18
CA ARG A 76 2.29 16.33 2.40
C ARG A 76 3.51 16.58 3.30
N ILE A 77 4.67 16.05 2.95
CA ILE A 77 5.90 16.27 3.71
C ILE A 77 6.49 17.62 3.31
N ILE A 78 6.36 18.59 4.22
CA ILE A 78 7.03 19.89 4.11
C ILE A 78 8.42 19.77 4.73
N LEU A 79 9.44 20.10 3.95
CA LEU A 79 10.81 20.21 4.41
C LEU A 79 11.06 21.63 4.88
N GLU A 80 11.27 21.80 6.17
CA GLU A 80 11.55 23.11 6.77
C GLU A 80 12.86 23.72 6.22
N PRO A 81 12.99 25.05 6.24
CA PRO A 81 14.22 25.74 5.86
C PRO A 81 15.46 25.11 6.51
N GLY A 82 16.52 24.90 5.72
CA GLY A 82 17.76 24.27 6.17
C GLY A 82 17.72 22.73 6.28
N CYS A 83 16.56 22.08 6.10
CA CYS A 83 16.49 20.63 6.07
C CYS A 83 16.89 20.07 4.70
N ALA A 84 17.86 19.14 4.67
CA ALA A 84 18.21 18.33 3.51
C ALA A 84 17.17 17.25 3.20
N ALA A 85 17.10 16.89 1.92
CA ALA A 85 16.36 15.71 1.46
C ALA A 85 16.96 15.20 0.15
N HIS A 86 16.97 13.87 0.01
CA HIS A 86 17.46 13.16 -1.16
C HIS A 86 16.48 12.07 -1.54
N VAL A 87 16.39 11.78 -2.83
CA VAL A 87 15.68 10.60 -3.34
C VAL A 87 16.71 9.78 -4.07
N LEU A 88 16.80 8.50 -3.71
CA LEU A 88 17.79 7.58 -4.24
C LEU A 88 17.07 6.40 -4.90
N ARG A 89 17.52 6.03 -6.10
CA ARG A 89 16.98 4.93 -6.88
C ARG A 89 18.01 3.81 -7.02
N PRO A 90 17.62 2.52 -6.99
CA PRO A 90 18.52 1.43 -7.34
C PRO A 90 19.19 1.65 -8.69
N THR A 91 20.51 1.47 -8.70
CA THR A 91 21.35 1.55 -9.91
C THR A 91 21.00 0.44 -10.88
N GLU A 92 20.73 -0.77 -10.37
CA GLU A 92 20.18 -1.88 -11.12
C GLU A 92 18.64 -1.83 -11.07
N PRO A 93 17.93 -1.86 -12.22
CA PRO A 93 16.49 -1.85 -12.24
C PRO A 93 15.90 -3.05 -11.47
N LEU A 94 15.00 -2.76 -10.53
CA LEU A 94 14.26 -3.80 -9.82
C LEU A 94 13.31 -4.54 -10.78
N SER A 95 13.30 -5.87 -10.71
CA SER A 95 12.23 -6.65 -11.31
C SER A 95 10.89 -6.37 -10.63
N THR A 96 9.79 -6.63 -11.33
CA THR A 96 8.44 -6.48 -10.77
C THR A 96 8.24 -7.33 -9.50
N GLU A 97 8.85 -8.52 -9.44
CA GLU A 97 8.80 -9.38 -8.26
C GLU A 97 9.57 -8.79 -7.07
N GLN A 98 10.77 -8.26 -7.30
CA GLN A 98 11.54 -7.59 -6.25
C GLN A 98 10.79 -6.37 -5.71
N LEU A 99 10.26 -5.52 -6.59
CA LEU A 99 9.48 -4.35 -6.18
C LEU A 99 8.25 -4.75 -5.35
N ARG A 100 7.53 -5.80 -5.76
CA ARG A 100 6.39 -6.35 -4.99
C ARG A 100 6.84 -6.88 -3.63
N SER A 101 7.94 -7.62 -3.58
CA SER A 101 8.49 -8.16 -2.33
C SER A 101 8.86 -7.04 -1.35
N ILE A 102 9.57 -6.02 -1.83
CA ILE A 102 9.95 -4.82 -1.07
C ILE A 102 8.72 -4.12 -0.50
N ALA A 103 7.72 -3.83 -1.36
CA ALA A 103 6.50 -3.16 -0.95
C ALA A 103 5.67 -4.01 0.04
N SER A 104 5.61 -5.33 -0.18
CA SER A 104 4.93 -6.27 0.70
C SER A 104 5.57 -6.31 2.08
N PHE A 105 6.91 -6.39 2.16
CA PHE A 105 7.64 -6.35 3.43
C PHE A 105 7.34 -5.07 4.21
N ALA A 106 7.47 -3.91 3.56
CA ALA A 106 7.24 -2.61 4.21
C ALA A 106 5.79 -2.48 4.73
N ARG A 107 4.81 -2.97 3.96
CA ARG A 107 3.39 -2.98 4.37
C ARG A 107 3.11 -3.96 5.50
N ALA A 108 3.71 -5.15 5.48
CA ALA A 108 3.57 -6.16 6.55
C ALA A 108 4.17 -5.69 7.88
N ALA A 109 5.14 -4.77 7.83
CA ALA A 109 5.75 -4.19 9.02
C ALA A 109 4.88 -3.10 9.68
N VAL A 110 3.81 -2.61 9.04
CA VAL A 110 2.96 -1.53 9.58
C VAL A 110 2.46 -1.87 10.99
N GLY A 111 2.60 -0.91 11.90
CA GLY A 111 2.28 -1.06 13.32
C GLY A 111 3.45 -1.47 14.22
N THR A 112 4.52 -2.04 13.65
CA THR A 112 5.70 -2.49 14.40
C THR A 112 6.29 -1.34 15.20
N ARG A 113 6.56 -1.57 16.50
CA ARG A 113 7.06 -0.50 17.38
C ARG A 113 8.45 -0.04 16.99
N TYR A 114 8.70 1.24 17.22
CA TYR A 114 10.02 1.84 17.09
C TYR A 114 10.96 1.39 18.21
N THR A 115 12.26 1.34 17.91
CA THR A 115 13.30 1.11 18.91
C THR A 115 14.35 2.21 18.92
N VAL A 116 14.30 3.06 19.95
CA VAL A 116 15.32 4.11 20.19
C VAL A 116 16.69 3.48 20.44
N THR A 117 16.74 2.40 21.22
CA THR A 117 18.00 1.71 21.53
C THR A 117 18.59 1.02 20.31
N GLY A 118 17.74 0.48 19.42
CA GLY A 118 18.18 -0.07 18.14
C GLY A 118 18.71 1.02 17.20
N ALA A 119 17.98 2.14 17.09
CA ALA A 119 18.41 3.30 16.29
C ALA A 119 19.75 3.85 16.78
N ALA A 120 19.94 4.01 18.09
CA ALA A 120 21.21 4.46 18.67
C ALA A 120 22.36 3.46 18.48
N LYS A 121 22.05 2.15 18.46
CA LYS A 121 23.04 1.07 18.23
C LYS A 121 23.28 0.77 16.76
N SER A 122 22.55 1.36 15.83
CA SER A 122 22.77 1.15 14.38
C SER A 122 24.19 1.51 13.92
N VAL A 123 24.91 2.32 14.70
CA VAL A 123 26.32 2.68 14.48
C VAL A 123 27.32 1.72 15.16
N LEU A 124 26.85 0.66 15.83
CA LEU A 124 27.67 -0.30 16.58
C LEU A 124 27.42 -1.73 16.08
N ALA A 125 28.47 -2.42 15.63
CA ALA A 125 28.38 -3.80 15.15
C ALA A 125 28.20 -4.82 16.30
N GLY A 126 27.58 -5.97 16.01
CA GLY A 126 27.61 -7.17 16.86
C GLY A 126 26.45 -7.37 17.85
N PHE A 127 25.31 -6.71 17.63
CA PHE A 127 24.11 -6.92 18.46
C PHE A 127 23.12 -7.89 17.82
N VAL A 128 22.30 -8.56 18.63
CA VAL A 128 21.17 -9.36 18.13
C VAL A 128 20.01 -8.42 17.79
N ALA A 129 19.52 -8.50 16.56
CA ALA A 129 18.40 -7.71 16.10
C ALA A 129 17.09 -8.19 16.74
N GLY A 130 16.38 -7.31 17.43
CA GLY A 130 14.98 -7.54 17.80
C GLY A 130 14.02 -7.26 16.63
N ARG A 131 12.75 -7.63 16.80
CA ARG A 131 11.68 -7.43 15.80
C ARG A 131 11.25 -5.97 15.58
N ARG A 132 11.57 -5.08 16.53
CA ARG A 132 11.25 -3.64 16.45
C ARG A 132 12.09 -2.94 15.39
N GLN A 133 11.53 -1.87 14.85
CA GLN A 133 12.07 -1.18 13.68
C GLN A 133 12.63 0.20 14.01
N PHE A 134 13.47 0.68 13.12
CA PHE A 134 13.82 2.10 12.97
C PHE A 134 14.01 2.38 11.48
N CYS A 135 14.05 3.66 11.11
CA CYS A 135 13.86 4.11 9.74
C CYS A 135 14.77 3.42 8.71
N SER A 136 16.08 3.44 8.91
CA SER A 136 17.05 2.83 7.99
C SER A 136 17.00 1.31 7.95
N ARG A 137 16.82 0.64 9.11
CA ARG A 137 16.65 -0.83 9.18
C ARG A 137 15.43 -1.27 8.37
N LEU A 138 14.31 -0.58 8.50
CA LEU A 138 13.09 -0.92 7.75
C LEU A 138 13.35 -0.93 6.25
N VAL A 139 13.98 0.13 5.73
CA VAL A 139 14.33 0.24 4.30
C VAL A 139 15.30 -0.87 3.89
N ALA A 140 16.38 -1.05 4.65
CA ALA A 140 17.41 -2.03 4.31
C ALA A 140 16.89 -3.47 4.36
N GLN A 141 16.08 -3.83 5.36
CA GLN A 141 15.46 -5.16 5.46
C GLN A 141 14.44 -5.41 4.34
N ALA A 142 13.66 -4.40 3.93
CA ALA A 142 12.74 -4.54 2.81
C ALA A 142 13.46 -4.93 1.52
N TYR A 143 14.58 -4.26 1.25
CA TYR A 143 15.44 -4.55 0.11
C TYR A 143 16.15 -5.91 0.21
N ARG A 144 16.73 -6.23 1.39
CA ARG A 144 17.39 -7.52 1.62
C ARG A 144 16.41 -8.69 1.49
N GLY A 145 15.16 -8.51 1.92
CA GLY A 145 14.07 -9.49 1.74
C GLY A 145 13.74 -9.78 0.28
N ALA A 146 14.11 -8.89 -0.64
CA ALA A 146 14.00 -9.09 -2.09
C ALA A 146 15.33 -9.48 -2.75
N GLY A 147 16.35 -9.84 -1.96
CA GLY A 147 17.67 -10.24 -2.45
C GLY A 147 18.51 -9.08 -2.99
N VAL A 148 18.23 -7.84 -2.56
CA VAL A 148 19.00 -6.65 -2.94
C VAL A 148 19.65 -6.04 -1.71
N ASP A 149 20.98 -6.06 -1.64
CA ASP A 149 21.72 -5.51 -0.51
C ASP A 149 22.06 -4.02 -0.76
N LEU A 150 21.38 -3.13 -0.05
CA LEU A 150 21.70 -1.69 -0.09
C LEU A 150 22.86 -1.30 0.82
N VAL A 151 23.09 -2.08 1.88
CA VAL A 151 24.09 -1.85 2.93
C VAL A 151 24.63 -3.20 3.37
N SER A 152 25.79 -3.20 4.05
CA SER A 152 26.43 -4.44 4.49
C SER A 152 25.68 -5.18 5.60
N ASP A 153 25.00 -4.46 6.49
CA ASP A 153 24.19 -5.01 7.57
C ASP A 153 22.82 -4.31 7.59
N ALA A 154 21.78 -5.01 7.11
CA ALA A 154 20.43 -4.43 7.06
C ALA A 154 19.76 -4.34 8.44
N ASP A 155 20.29 -5.01 9.47
CA ASP A 155 19.80 -4.94 10.83
C ASP A 155 20.42 -3.77 11.60
N PHE A 156 21.64 -3.37 11.26
CA PHE A 156 22.36 -2.28 11.92
C PHE A 156 22.96 -1.35 10.88
N CYS A 157 22.11 -0.49 10.31
CA CYS A 157 22.53 0.55 9.39
C CYS A 157 21.91 1.90 9.74
N HIS A 158 22.55 2.99 9.36
CA HIS A 158 22.02 4.34 9.55
C HIS A 158 21.69 5.02 8.21
N PRO A 159 20.86 6.08 8.19
CA PRO A 159 20.46 6.75 6.94
C PRO A 159 21.67 7.23 6.10
N GLY A 160 22.74 7.70 6.75
CA GLY A 160 23.98 8.09 6.06
C GLY A 160 24.69 6.98 5.27
N GLU A 161 24.48 5.70 5.61
CA GLU A 161 25.01 4.57 4.82
C GLU A 161 24.19 4.36 3.55
N LEU A 162 22.85 4.51 3.63
CA LEU A 162 21.98 4.49 2.45
C LEU A 162 22.36 5.63 1.49
N LEU A 163 22.62 6.84 2.01
CA LEU A 163 23.08 7.98 1.21
C LEU A 163 24.39 7.70 0.45
N LYS A 164 25.29 6.91 1.04
CA LYS A 164 26.61 6.56 0.47
C LYS A 164 26.62 5.22 -0.27
N SER A 165 25.47 4.55 -0.38
CA SER A 165 25.40 3.21 -0.97
C SER A 165 25.74 3.26 -2.46
N ALA A 166 26.68 2.42 -2.88
CA ALA A 166 27.01 2.27 -4.29
C ALA A 166 25.88 1.59 -5.10
N ALA A 167 24.93 0.95 -4.43
CA ALA A 167 23.75 0.35 -5.07
C ALA A 167 22.69 1.39 -5.44
N LEU A 168 22.83 2.64 -4.97
CA LEU A 168 21.85 3.70 -5.12
C LEU A 168 22.43 4.89 -5.89
N VAL A 169 21.59 5.55 -6.69
CA VAL A 169 21.92 6.79 -7.42
C VAL A 169 20.88 7.87 -7.12
N GLU A 170 21.33 9.12 -7.00
CA GLU A 170 20.46 10.24 -6.71
C GLU A 170 19.53 10.57 -7.90
N VAL A 171 18.24 10.77 -7.60
CA VAL A 171 17.23 11.23 -8.56
C VAL A 171 17.23 12.76 -8.53
N PRO A 172 17.58 13.44 -9.64
CA PRO A 172 17.71 14.90 -9.65
C PRO A 172 16.35 15.60 -9.66
N ASN A 173 16.34 16.87 -9.23
CA ASN A 173 15.19 17.79 -9.32
C ASN A 173 13.92 17.35 -8.58
N VAL A 174 14.06 16.49 -7.56
CA VAL A 174 12.95 15.97 -6.76
C VAL A 174 12.39 16.96 -5.73
N LEU A 175 12.94 18.16 -5.64
CA LEU A 175 12.52 19.18 -4.69
C LEU A 175 12.17 20.49 -5.39
N ARG A 176 11.13 21.16 -4.90
CA ARG A 176 10.79 22.53 -5.27
C ARG A 176 10.48 23.38 -4.03
N ASN A 177 10.66 24.68 -4.14
CA ASN A 177 10.22 25.62 -3.10
C ASN A 177 8.69 25.74 -3.10
N LEU A 178 8.10 25.89 -1.92
CA LEU A 178 6.71 26.32 -1.76
C LEU A 178 6.60 27.84 -1.94
N SER A 179 5.51 28.28 -2.56
CA SER A 179 5.08 29.68 -2.43
C SER A 179 4.48 29.92 -1.03
N PRO A 180 4.45 31.17 -0.52
CA PRO A 180 3.79 31.48 0.76
C PRO A 180 2.31 31.05 0.80
N GLU A 181 1.60 31.18 -0.32
CA GLU A 181 0.21 30.77 -0.45
C GLU A 181 0.05 29.24 -0.41
N GLU A 182 0.91 28.51 -1.12
CA GLU A 182 0.94 27.05 -1.08
C GLU A 182 1.30 26.51 0.31
N GLU A 183 2.24 27.16 0.99
CA GLU A 183 2.64 26.79 2.36
C GLU A 183 1.48 26.95 3.33
N ALA A 184 0.81 28.12 3.33
CA ALA A 184 -0.33 28.37 4.20
C ALA A 184 -1.44 27.33 3.98
N TYR A 185 -1.78 27.05 2.72
CA TYR A 185 -2.75 26.02 2.37
C TYR A 185 -2.32 24.62 2.84
N SER A 186 -1.05 24.25 2.64
CA SER A 186 -0.54 22.91 2.99
C SER A 186 -0.48 22.68 4.50
N ARG A 187 -0.23 23.74 5.30
CA ARG A 187 -0.21 23.64 6.78
C ARG A 187 -1.60 23.64 7.41
N GLU A 188 -2.59 24.22 6.73
CA GLU A 188 -4.00 24.14 7.13
C GLU A 188 -4.67 22.81 6.70
N ASP A 189 -4.15 22.15 5.65
CA ASP A 189 -4.65 20.84 5.22
C ASP A 189 -4.39 19.77 6.29
N ILE A 190 -5.46 19.12 6.74
CA ILE A 190 -5.40 18.09 7.78
C ILE A 190 -4.65 16.88 7.25
N ASP A 191 -3.65 16.40 8.00
CA ASP A 191 -3.03 15.11 7.70
C ASP A 191 -4.01 13.95 7.97
N ASN A 192 -4.74 13.55 6.93
CA ASN A 192 -5.75 12.51 6.98
C ASN A 192 -5.14 11.11 7.19
N VAL A 193 -3.83 10.93 6.95
CA VAL A 193 -3.18 9.65 7.31
C VAL A 193 -2.96 9.52 8.82
N GLN A 194 -3.01 10.63 9.58
CA GLN A 194 -2.88 10.59 11.03
C GLN A 194 -4.01 9.77 11.68
N ALA A 195 -5.26 9.93 11.24
CA ALA A 195 -6.38 9.14 11.76
C ALA A 195 -6.18 7.62 11.57
N MET A 196 -5.61 7.21 10.43
CA MET A 196 -5.25 5.81 10.18
C MET A 196 -4.15 5.31 11.11
N ARG A 197 -3.14 6.14 11.36
CA ARG A 197 -2.02 5.82 12.26
C ARG A 197 -2.51 5.68 13.70
N ASP A 198 -3.34 6.61 14.15
CA ASP A 198 -3.94 6.61 15.49
C ASP A 198 -4.84 5.38 15.70
N SER A 199 -5.71 5.08 14.73
CA SER A 199 -6.58 3.91 14.76
C SER A 199 -5.79 2.59 14.79
N THR A 200 -4.76 2.48 13.94
CA THR A 200 -3.86 1.31 13.91
C THR A 200 -3.16 1.14 15.26
N ASN A 201 -2.64 2.22 15.83
CA ASN A 201 -1.96 2.18 17.12
C ASN A 201 -2.91 1.85 18.27
N ALA A 202 -4.14 2.37 18.27
CA ALA A 202 -5.17 2.03 19.25
C ALA A 202 -5.54 0.53 19.20
N LEU A 203 -5.73 -0.03 17.98
CA LEU A 203 -5.97 -1.47 17.80
C LEU A 203 -4.80 -2.31 18.36
N LEU A 204 -3.57 -1.97 17.98
CA LEU A 204 -2.38 -2.70 18.41
C LEU A 204 -2.12 -2.56 19.90
N GLN A 205 -2.50 -1.43 20.51
CA GLN A 205 -2.41 -1.26 21.96
C GLN A 205 -3.30 -2.26 22.70
N GLU A 206 -4.54 -2.48 22.24
CA GLU A 206 -5.41 -3.51 22.81
C GLU A 206 -4.90 -4.92 22.52
N ALA A 207 -4.43 -5.19 21.31
CA ALA A 207 -3.84 -6.49 20.97
C ALA A 207 -2.63 -6.82 21.85
N ARG A 208 -1.77 -5.84 22.16
CA ARG A 208 -0.60 -6.02 23.02
C ARG A 208 -0.93 -6.33 24.48
N LYS A 209 -2.15 -6.08 24.93
CA LYS A 209 -2.63 -6.54 26.26
C LYS A 209 -2.89 -8.04 26.28
N LEU A 210 -3.22 -8.63 25.12
CA LEU A 210 -3.38 -10.08 24.96
C LEU A 210 -2.02 -10.77 24.85
N SER A 211 -1.14 -10.24 24.00
CA SER A 211 0.23 -10.72 23.87
C SER A 211 1.22 -9.56 23.65
N PRO A 212 2.21 -9.36 24.53
CA PRO A 212 3.17 -8.26 24.41
C PRO A 212 4.13 -8.42 23.21
N GLU A 213 4.14 -9.60 22.58
CA GLU A 213 4.97 -9.94 21.40
C GLU A 213 4.37 -9.44 20.08
N ILE A 214 3.09 -9.04 20.07
CA ILE A 214 2.42 -8.48 18.89
C ILE A 214 3.09 -7.15 18.53
N GLU A 215 3.75 -7.12 17.38
CA GLU A 215 4.39 -5.93 16.83
C GLU A 215 3.57 -5.32 15.70
N SER A 216 3.12 -6.10 14.71
CA SER A 216 2.37 -5.62 13.55
C SER A 216 0.91 -6.10 13.51
N LEU A 217 0.14 -5.62 12.53
CA LEU A 217 -1.22 -6.11 12.27
C LEU A 217 -1.22 -7.61 11.92
N ASN A 218 -0.24 -8.08 11.16
CA ASN A 218 -0.12 -9.50 10.79
C ASN A 218 0.12 -10.42 12.01
N ASP A 219 0.73 -9.90 13.08
CA ASP A 219 0.90 -10.65 14.32
C ASP A 219 -0.44 -10.90 15.04
N ILE A 220 -1.45 -10.03 14.82
CA ILE A 220 -2.81 -10.26 15.32
C ILE A 220 -3.43 -11.46 14.61
N ASP A 221 -3.24 -11.56 13.30
CA ASP A 221 -3.76 -12.68 12.51
C ASP A 221 -3.15 -14.01 12.97
N ALA A 222 -1.81 -14.04 13.12
CA ALA A 222 -1.10 -15.21 13.64
C ALA A 222 -1.55 -15.58 15.05
N TYR A 223 -1.71 -14.58 15.93
CA TYR A 223 -2.22 -14.79 17.28
C TYR A 223 -3.62 -15.42 17.27
N LEU A 224 -4.56 -14.94 16.45
CA LEU A 224 -5.94 -15.45 16.41
C LEU A 224 -6.08 -16.85 15.81
N VAL A 225 -5.13 -17.27 14.98
CA VAL A 225 -5.02 -18.66 14.50
C VAL A 225 -4.78 -19.59 15.68
N GLU A 226 -3.86 -19.22 16.58
CA GLU A 226 -3.44 -20.02 17.74
C GLU A 226 -4.35 -19.84 18.97
N HIS A 227 -4.95 -18.66 19.13
CA HIS A 227 -5.70 -18.22 20.32
C HIS A 227 -7.12 -17.78 19.97
N PRO A 228 -8.03 -18.73 19.63
CA PRO A 228 -9.44 -18.41 19.33
C PRO A 228 -10.15 -17.60 20.41
N GLU A 229 -9.77 -17.76 21.68
CA GLU A 229 -10.32 -17.04 22.82
C GLU A 229 -10.13 -15.52 22.75
N GLY A 230 -9.14 -15.04 21.98
CA GLY A 230 -8.87 -13.62 21.79
C GLY A 230 -9.82 -12.91 20.82
N ASP A 231 -10.62 -13.66 20.04
CA ASP A 231 -11.42 -13.14 18.94
C ASP A 231 -12.38 -12.02 19.38
N ALA A 232 -13.18 -12.28 20.42
CA ALA A 232 -14.16 -11.30 20.90
C ALA A 232 -13.51 -9.99 21.37
N GLN A 233 -12.35 -10.06 22.00
CA GLN A 233 -11.64 -8.88 22.51
C GLN A 233 -11.01 -8.08 21.35
N LEU A 234 -10.46 -8.75 20.34
CA LEU A 234 -9.89 -8.10 19.16
C LEU A 234 -10.95 -7.55 18.20
N VAL A 235 -12.11 -8.20 18.09
CA VAL A 235 -13.30 -7.63 17.41
C VAL A 235 -13.71 -6.33 18.08
N GLN A 236 -13.71 -6.29 19.41
CA GLN A 236 -14.07 -5.06 20.11
C GLN A 236 -13.00 -3.99 19.99
N ALA A 237 -11.72 -4.37 19.94
CA ALA A 237 -10.63 -3.46 19.64
C ALA A 237 -10.76 -2.84 18.24
N LEU A 238 -11.11 -3.61 17.21
CA LEU A 238 -11.38 -3.12 15.84
C LEU A 238 -12.47 -2.03 15.83
N ARG A 239 -13.52 -2.21 16.61
CA ARG A 239 -14.65 -1.26 16.71
C ARG A 239 -14.24 0.00 17.45
N PHE A 240 -13.64 -0.14 18.63
CA PHE A 240 -13.24 1.03 19.43
C PHE A 240 -12.15 1.87 18.78
N SER A 241 -11.24 1.25 18.02
CA SER A 241 -10.24 1.98 17.26
C SER A 241 -10.79 2.66 16.01
N ARG A 242 -12.05 2.39 15.63
CA ARG A 242 -12.68 2.79 14.35
C ARG A 242 -11.97 2.27 13.10
N TYR A 243 -11.12 1.25 13.21
CA TYR A 243 -10.30 0.74 12.10
C TYR A 243 -11.16 0.35 10.88
N LEU A 244 -12.34 -0.23 11.13
CA LEU A 244 -13.29 -0.66 10.09
C LEU A 244 -14.07 0.48 9.43
N GLU A 245 -13.95 1.72 9.93
CA GLU A 245 -14.82 2.83 9.55
C GLU A 245 -14.09 4.00 8.88
N LEU A 246 -12.75 4.06 8.98
CA LEU A 246 -11.96 5.18 8.45
C LEU A 246 -12.12 5.43 6.95
N TRP A 247 -12.49 4.39 6.19
CA TRP A 247 -12.78 4.54 4.77
C TRP A 247 -13.95 5.50 4.49
N ARG A 248 -14.88 5.66 5.45
CA ARG A 248 -16.03 6.57 5.33
C ARG A 248 -15.58 8.02 5.33
N ASP A 249 -14.69 8.36 6.26
CA ASP A 249 -14.12 9.70 6.38
C ASP A 249 -13.36 10.08 5.09
N GLU A 250 -12.64 9.11 4.50
CA GLU A 250 -11.95 9.28 3.21
C GLU A 250 -12.94 9.43 2.04
N PHE A 251 -14.00 8.62 2.01
CA PHE A 251 -15.04 8.71 0.99
C PHE A 251 -15.77 10.06 1.00
N GLU A 252 -16.15 10.56 2.17
CA GLU A 252 -16.86 11.83 2.30
C GLU A 252 -16.02 13.00 1.76
N ARG A 253 -14.74 13.04 2.13
CA ARG A 253 -13.79 14.09 1.72
C ARG A 253 -13.48 14.04 0.23
N ASN A 254 -13.27 12.83 -0.29
CA ASN A 254 -12.84 12.60 -1.66
C ASN A 254 -13.95 12.03 -2.56
N SER A 255 -15.20 12.34 -2.24
CA SER A 255 -16.40 11.81 -2.92
C SER A 255 -16.39 12.04 -4.44
N TRP A 256 -15.75 13.12 -4.89
CA TRP A 256 -15.56 13.44 -6.31
C TRP A 256 -14.79 12.38 -7.09
N GLN A 257 -13.96 11.56 -6.44
CA GLN A 257 -13.14 10.55 -7.07
C GLN A 257 -13.91 9.30 -7.50
N TYR A 258 -15.14 9.10 -7.01
CA TYR A 258 -15.86 7.83 -7.10
C TYR A 258 -16.93 7.79 -8.20
N HIS A 259 -17.27 8.93 -8.78
CA HIS A 259 -18.29 9.02 -9.81
C HIS A 259 -17.97 10.11 -10.82
N ILE A 260 -18.00 9.78 -12.12
CA ILE A 260 -17.56 10.69 -13.18
C ILE A 260 -18.32 12.03 -13.17
N ALA A 261 -19.63 12.04 -12.98
CA ALA A 261 -20.41 13.28 -12.93
C ALA A 261 -19.98 14.20 -11.77
N ILE A 262 -19.56 13.63 -10.64
CA ILE A 262 -19.09 14.40 -9.49
C ILE A 262 -17.65 14.89 -9.76
N MET A 263 -16.80 14.07 -10.36
CA MET A 263 -15.45 14.46 -10.79
C MET A 263 -15.49 15.63 -11.78
N GLU A 264 -16.41 15.58 -12.76
CA GLU A 264 -16.61 16.65 -13.74
C GLU A 264 -17.05 17.96 -13.07
N GLY A 265 -17.99 17.87 -12.13
CA GLY A 265 -18.50 19.03 -11.38
C GLY A 265 -17.60 19.50 -10.21
N HIS A 266 -16.48 18.82 -9.93
CA HIS A 266 -15.60 19.20 -8.83
C HIS A 266 -14.83 20.48 -9.14
N ASN A 267 -14.78 21.40 -8.17
CA ASN A 267 -14.16 22.73 -8.31
C ASN A 267 -12.62 22.72 -8.37
N GLY A 268 -11.97 21.54 -8.31
CA GLY A 268 -10.54 21.41 -8.54
C GLY A 268 -10.14 21.72 -9.99
N SER A 269 -8.88 22.10 -10.21
CA SER A 269 -8.37 22.35 -11.57
C SER A 269 -8.39 21.08 -12.43
N GLU A 270 -8.49 21.24 -13.74
CA GLU A 270 -8.49 20.11 -14.68
C GLU A 270 -7.15 19.38 -14.63
N GLU A 271 -6.04 20.09 -14.45
CA GLU A 271 -4.71 19.50 -14.27
C GLU A 271 -4.67 18.59 -13.04
N ARG A 272 -5.25 19.02 -11.91
CA ARG A 272 -5.31 18.20 -10.68
C ARG A 272 -6.13 16.92 -10.90
N LYS A 273 -7.26 17.02 -11.61
CA LYS A 273 -8.08 15.84 -11.94
C LYS A 273 -7.33 14.90 -12.88
N GLN A 274 -6.64 15.45 -13.88
CA GLN A 274 -5.84 14.67 -14.82
C GLN A 274 -4.70 13.94 -14.11
N THR A 275 -3.88 14.64 -13.32
CA THR A 275 -2.79 14.04 -12.52
C THR A 275 -3.33 12.91 -11.65
N TYR A 276 -4.42 13.15 -10.91
CA TYR A 276 -5.04 12.12 -10.10
C TYR A 276 -5.46 10.87 -10.90
N CYS A 277 -6.08 11.06 -12.06
CA CYS A 277 -6.54 9.94 -12.88
C CYS A 277 -5.37 9.14 -13.47
N GLU A 278 -4.35 9.83 -13.99
CA GLU A 278 -3.16 9.20 -14.56
C GLU A 278 -2.37 8.44 -13.50
N GLU A 279 -2.15 9.04 -12.32
CA GLU A 279 -1.47 8.42 -11.18
C GLU A 279 -2.22 7.18 -10.68
N LEU A 280 -3.54 7.23 -10.56
CA LEU A 280 -4.35 6.09 -10.13
C LEU A 280 -4.23 4.90 -11.09
N LEU A 281 -4.27 5.15 -12.41
CA LEU A 281 -4.15 4.08 -13.40
C LEU A 281 -2.72 3.53 -13.49
N ALA A 282 -1.71 4.39 -13.35
CA ALA A 282 -0.33 3.96 -13.28
C ALA A 282 -0.07 3.06 -12.05
N ASP A 283 -0.62 3.42 -10.89
CA ASP A 283 -0.52 2.60 -9.68
C ASP A 283 -1.17 1.21 -9.85
N GLU A 284 -2.29 1.12 -10.58
CA GLU A 284 -2.97 -0.15 -10.88
C GLU A 284 -2.13 -1.08 -11.76
N GLU A 285 -1.31 -0.51 -12.66
CA GLU A 285 -0.40 -1.29 -13.51
C GLU A 285 0.89 -1.71 -12.76
N LEU A 286 1.41 -0.84 -11.90
CA LEU A 286 2.70 -1.01 -11.23
C LEU A 286 2.62 -1.97 -10.04
N CYS A 287 1.55 -1.89 -9.24
CA CYS A 287 1.41 -2.64 -8.00
C CYS A 287 0.22 -3.58 -8.06
N GLN A 288 0.35 -4.76 -7.45
CA GLN A 288 -0.84 -5.58 -7.19
C GLN A 288 -1.82 -4.81 -6.30
N ASN A 289 -3.11 -4.94 -6.62
CA ASN A 289 -4.16 -4.29 -5.87
C ASN A 289 -4.24 -4.89 -4.46
N ARG A 290 -3.70 -4.14 -3.50
CA ARG A 290 -3.57 -4.60 -2.10
C ARG A 290 -4.90 -4.96 -1.44
N PHE A 291 -6.00 -4.35 -1.86
CA PHE A 291 -7.32 -4.64 -1.28
C PHE A 291 -7.81 -6.02 -1.72
N ILE A 292 -7.57 -6.39 -2.99
CA ILE A 292 -7.86 -7.73 -3.52
C ILE A 292 -6.99 -8.77 -2.81
N LEU A 293 -5.69 -8.53 -2.70
CA LEU A 293 -4.77 -9.44 -2.02
C LEU A 293 -5.15 -9.68 -0.56
N ASN A 294 -5.43 -8.61 0.20
CA ASN A 294 -5.81 -8.72 1.60
C ASN A 294 -7.16 -9.43 1.75
N HIS A 295 -8.12 -9.15 0.86
CA HIS A 295 -9.39 -9.89 0.83
C HIS A 295 -9.16 -11.39 0.64
N GLY A 296 -8.40 -11.81 -0.38
CA GLY A 296 -8.08 -13.21 -0.63
C GLY A 296 -7.36 -13.89 0.55
N GLY A 297 -6.45 -13.16 1.20
CA GLY A 297 -5.77 -13.58 2.43
C GLY A 297 -6.75 -13.85 3.58
N TYR A 298 -7.64 -12.89 3.89
CA TYR A 298 -8.64 -13.05 4.95
C TYR A 298 -9.72 -14.08 4.63
N VAL A 299 -10.10 -14.26 3.35
CA VAL A 299 -10.97 -15.36 2.93
C VAL A 299 -10.32 -16.71 3.22
N THR A 300 -9.01 -16.84 2.95
CA THR A 300 -8.24 -18.06 3.24
C THR A 300 -8.15 -18.33 4.74
N LEU A 301 -7.80 -17.31 5.52
CA LEU A 301 -7.71 -17.38 6.98
C LEU A 301 -9.07 -17.76 7.60
N ASN A 302 -10.16 -17.08 7.22
CA ASN A 302 -11.48 -17.34 7.79
C ASN A 302 -12.04 -18.71 7.37
N THR A 303 -11.68 -19.19 6.18
CA THR A 303 -12.06 -20.56 5.75
C THR A 303 -11.38 -21.62 6.61
N SER A 304 -10.10 -21.42 6.94
CA SER A 304 -9.28 -22.40 7.66
C SER A 304 -9.44 -22.30 9.18
N HIS A 305 -9.63 -21.07 9.68
CA HIS A 305 -9.74 -20.73 11.09
C HIS A 305 -10.89 -19.73 11.25
N PRO A 306 -12.17 -20.17 11.28
CA PRO A 306 -13.30 -19.26 11.35
C PRO A 306 -13.24 -18.36 12.59
N ARG A 307 -13.25 -17.03 12.38
CA ARG A 307 -13.23 -16.00 13.44
C ARG A 307 -14.12 -14.84 13.03
N GLN A 308 -14.77 -14.21 14.00
CA GLN A 308 -15.51 -12.98 13.73
C GLN A 308 -14.58 -11.85 13.29
N TYR A 309 -13.36 -11.78 13.84
CA TYR A 309 -12.34 -10.82 13.40
C TYR A 309 -12.04 -10.97 11.90
N PHE A 310 -11.72 -12.19 11.44
CA PHE A 310 -11.40 -12.41 10.03
C PHE A 310 -12.60 -12.14 9.12
N ALA A 311 -13.82 -12.49 9.53
CA ALA A 311 -15.03 -12.14 8.79
C ALA A 311 -15.20 -10.62 8.60
N LEU A 312 -14.97 -9.82 9.65
CA LEU A 312 -15.02 -8.36 9.56
C LEU A 312 -13.92 -7.79 8.66
N MET A 313 -12.74 -8.39 8.65
CA MET A 313 -11.65 -7.98 7.73
C MET A 313 -11.99 -8.34 6.28
N VAL A 314 -12.62 -9.49 6.01
CA VAL A 314 -13.17 -9.82 4.68
C VAL A 314 -14.16 -8.74 4.22
N GLU A 315 -15.13 -8.38 5.07
CA GLU A 315 -16.12 -7.33 4.77
C GLU A 315 -15.45 -5.98 4.49
N LEU A 316 -14.47 -5.58 5.31
CA LEU A 316 -13.71 -4.34 5.10
C LEU A 316 -13.02 -4.34 3.73
N TYR A 317 -12.28 -5.39 3.39
CA TYR A 317 -11.52 -5.42 2.13
C TYR A 317 -12.39 -5.61 0.90
N ASP A 318 -13.56 -6.24 1.01
CA ASP A 318 -14.57 -6.24 -0.05
C ASP A 318 -15.05 -4.80 -0.34
N ILE A 319 -15.42 -4.04 0.70
CA ILE A 319 -15.81 -2.64 0.57
C ILE A 319 -14.69 -1.79 -0.07
N LEU A 320 -13.46 -1.92 0.42
CA LEU A 320 -12.31 -1.17 -0.10
C LEU A 320 -12.02 -1.51 -1.58
N THR A 321 -12.16 -2.78 -1.96
CA THR A 321 -12.00 -3.25 -3.35
C THR A 321 -13.07 -2.63 -4.25
N GLN A 322 -14.34 -2.62 -3.82
CA GLN A 322 -15.42 -2.01 -4.58
C GLN A 322 -15.22 -0.50 -4.75
N PHE A 323 -14.77 0.20 -3.71
CA PHE A 323 -14.48 1.63 -3.79
C PHE A 323 -13.32 1.94 -4.72
N HIS A 324 -12.25 1.15 -4.65
CA HIS A 324 -11.12 1.28 -5.58
C HIS A 324 -11.54 1.07 -7.03
N ALA A 325 -12.31 0.01 -7.32
CA ALA A 325 -12.83 -0.23 -8.67
C ALA A 325 -13.70 0.92 -9.19
N ARG A 326 -14.49 1.57 -8.32
CA ARG A 326 -15.26 2.77 -8.68
C ARG A 326 -14.35 3.95 -9.03
N ARG A 327 -13.28 4.16 -8.27
CA ARG A 327 -12.28 5.21 -8.56
C ARG A 327 -11.60 4.97 -9.90
N VAL A 328 -11.14 3.75 -10.16
CA VAL A 328 -10.53 3.35 -11.44
C VAL A 328 -11.50 3.58 -12.59
N LYS A 329 -12.77 3.15 -12.45
CA LYS A 329 -13.81 3.36 -13.47
C LYS A 329 -14.07 4.85 -13.73
N ALA A 330 -14.17 5.67 -12.69
CA ALA A 330 -14.40 7.11 -12.82
C ALA A 330 -13.21 7.80 -13.50
N ALA A 331 -11.98 7.48 -13.09
CA ALA A 331 -10.75 8.03 -13.67
C ALA A 331 -10.58 7.65 -15.15
N THR A 332 -10.78 6.37 -15.48
CA THR A 332 -10.72 5.85 -16.86
C THR A 332 -11.71 6.60 -17.75
N ALA A 333 -12.99 6.65 -17.35
CA ALA A 333 -14.02 7.31 -18.13
C ALA A 333 -13.80 8.82 -18.23
N TRP A 334 -13.21 9.45 -17.21
CA TRP A 334 -12.86 10.87 -17.25
C TRP A 334 -11.79 11.11 -18.33
N LEU A 335 -10.67 10.36 -18.30
CA LEU A 335 -9.60 10.48 -19.29
C LEU A 335 -10.07 10.17 -20.73
N GLU A 336 -10.91 9.15 -20.91
CA GLU A 336 -11.50 8.80 -22.21
C GLU A 336 -12.32 9.95 -22.80
N ARG A 337 -13.17 10.61 -21.99
CA ARG A 337 -13.99 11.74 -22.44
C ARG A 337 -13.18 12.97 -22.86
N ARG A 338 -11.92 13.08 -22.41
CA ARG A 338 -10.98 14.15 -22.78
C ARG A 338 -10.06 13.73 -23.93
N GLY A 339 -10.20 12.51 -24.45
CA GLY A 339 -9.33 11.97 -25.50
C GLY A 339 -7.91 11.69 -25.03
N LEU A 340 -7.68 11.64 -23.71
CA LEU A 340 -6.37 11.38 -23.10
C LEU A 340 -6.10 9.88 -22.94
N LEU A 341 -7.16 9.06 -22.95
CA LEU A 341 -7.07 7.60 -22.93
C LEU A 341 -7.93 7.01 -24.05
N LYS A 342 -7.40 6.02 -24.76
CA LYS A 342 -8.17 5.30 -25.79
C LYS A 342 -9.07 4.27 -25.11
N PRO A 343 -10.37 4.22 -25.43
CA PRO A 343 -11.25 3.18 -24.91
C PRO A 343 -10.72 1.79 -25.26
N ALA A 344 -10.59 0.95 -24.24
CA ALA A 344 -10.20 -0.45 -24.39
C ALA A 344 -11.39 -1.35 -24.05
N PRO A 345 -11.68 -2.38 -24.85
CA PRO A 345 -12.70 -3.34 -24.50
C PRO A 345 -12.29 -4.11 -23.23
N PRO A 346 -13.24 -4.44 -22.33
CA PRO A 346 -12.93 -5.21 -21.15
C PRO A 346 -12.35 -6.57 -21.53
N LYS A 347 -11.20 -6.91 -20.96
CA LYS A 347 -10.53 -8.20 -21.19
C LYS A 347 -11.22 -9.28 -20.36
N LEU A 348 -12.13 -10.02 -20.98
CA LEU A 348 -12.77 -11.16 -20.34
C LEU A 348 -11.83 -12.37 -20.35
N LEU A 349 -11.65 -12.99 -19.19
CA LEU A 349 -10.86 -14.22 -19.05
C LEU A 349 -11.77 -15.42 -19.35
N ARG A 350 -11.36 -16.32 -20.23
CA ARG A 350 -12.14 -17.53 -20.51
C ARG A 350 -12.09 -18.46 -19.30
N PRO A 351 -13.22 -18.99 -18.81
CA PRO A 351 -13.24 -19.94 -17.69
C PRO A 351 -12.27 -21.11 -17.89
N HIS A 352 -11.64 -21.54 -16.79
CA HIS A 352 -10.73 -22.69 -16.71
C HIS A 352 -9.39 -22.54 -17.48
N THR A 353 -9.03 -21.34 -17.97
CA THR A 353 -7.66 -21.08 -18.42
C THR A 353 -6.72 -20.75 -17.25
N SER A 354 -5.41 -20.78 -17.50
CA SER A 354 -4.37 -20.39 -16.53
C SER A 354 -4.59 -18.98 -15.97
N GLU A 355 -4.92 -18.02 -16.83
CA GLU A 355 -5.12 -16.62 -16.46
C GLU A 355 -6.39 -16.45 -15.64
N TRP A 356 -7.45 -17.20 -15.99
CA TRP A 356 -8.70 -17.21 -15.23
C TRP A 356 -8.49 -17.74 -13.81
N PHE A 357 -7.76 -18.83 -13.66
CA PHE A 357 -7.42 -19.38 -12.34
C PHE A 357 -6.50 -18.45 -11.55
N ALA A 358 -5.56 -17.76 -12.20
CA ALA A 358 -4.73 -16.75 -11.54
C ALA A 358 -5.59 -15.63 -10.95
N ALA A 359 -6.51 -15.06 -11.75
CA ALA A 359 -7.42 -14.02 -11.29
C ALA A 359 -8.41 -14.51 -10.23
N LEU A 360 -8.91 -15.75 -10.35
CA LEU A 360 -9.82 -16.32 -9.37
C LEU A 360 -9.11 -16.60 -8.04
N ARG A 361 -7.87 -17.11 -8.06
CA ARG A 361 -7.10 -17.37 -6.83
C ARG A 361 -6.82 -16.13 -6.03
N GLU A 362 -6.56 -15.01 -6.70
CA GLU A 362 -6.29 -13.73 -6.04
C GLU A 362 -7.51 -13.23 -5.26
N TRP A 363 -8.71 -13.41 -5.83
CA TRP A 363 -9.96 -12.92 -5.25
C TRP A 363 -10.67 -13.93 -4.33
N ASN A 364 -10.84 -15.16 -4.81
CA ASN A 364 -11.58 -16.23 -4.16
C ASN A 364 -10.81 -17.57 -4.27
N PRO A 365 -9.73 -17.75 -3.48
CA PRO A 365 -8.88 -18.93 -3.53
C PRO A 365 -9.64 -20.23 -3.22
N LYS A 366 -10.66 -20.16 -2.35
CA LYS A 366 -11.55 -21.29 -2.04
C LYS A 366 -12.26 -21.79 -3.30
N GLN A 367 -12.88 -20.89 -4.07
CA GLN A 367 -13.57 -21.27 -5.30
C GLN A 367 -12.60 -21.81 -6.34
N ALA A 368 -11.38 -21.25 -6.45
CA ALA A 368 -10.36 -21.77 -7.35
C ALA A 368 -10.05 -23.24 -7.03
N VAL A 369 -9.74 -23.56 -5.77
CA VAL A 369 -9.45 -24.94 -5.33
C VAL A 369 -10.62 -25.89 -5.59
N MET A 370 -11.84 -25.46 -5.29
CA MET A 370 -13.05 -26.26 -5.57
C MET A 370 -13.22 -26.55 -7.07
N THR A 371 -12.97 -25.54 -7.90
CA THR A 371 -13.07 -25.67 -9.37
C THR A 371 -11.98 -26.59 -9.92
N GLU A 372 -10.75 -26.50 -9.41
CA GLU A 372 -9.67 -27.41 -9.79
C GLU A 372 -9.96 -28.86 -9.41
N ALA A 373 -10.46 -29.09 -8.19
CA ALA A 373 -10.86 -30.42 -7.74
C ALA A 373 -11.99 -31.00 -8.61
N ALA A 374 -12.96 -30.18 -9.01
CA ALA A 374 -14.03 -30.56 -9.93
C ALA A 374 -13.46 -31.03 -11.28
N ILE A 375 -12.59 -30.24 -11.91
CA ILE A 375 -11.93 -30.57 -13.18
C ILE A 375 -11.13 -31.87 -13.07
N GLN A 376 -10.34 -32.02 -11.99
CA GLN A 376 -9.53 -33.22 -11.76
C GLN A 376 -10.39 -34.47 -11.58
N SER A 377 -11.48 -34.39 -10.82
CA SER A 377 -12.37 -35.53 -10.56
C SER A 377 -13.08 -36.03 -11.82
N ARG A 378 -13.37 -35.14 -12.77
CA ARG A 378 -14.04 -35.45 -14.04
C ARG A 378 -13.07 -35.74 -15.17
N GLY A 379 -11.79 -35.38 -15.02
CA GLY A 379 -10.78 -35.49 -16.07
C GLY A 379 -11.03 -34.58 -17.28
N SER A 380 -11.83 -33.52 -17.12
CA SER A 380 -12.22 -32.60 -18.21
C SER A 380 -12.34 -31.18 -17.70
N SER A 381 -11.86 -30.22 -18.49
CA SER A 381 -12.09 -28.79 -18.26
C SER A 381 -13.49 -28.35 -18.68
N ASP A 382 -14.25 -29.16 -19.42
CA ASP A 382 -15.56 -28.80 -19.98
C ASP A 382 -16.73 -29.10 -19.02
N VAL A 383 -16.50 -28.83 -17.74
CA VAL A 383 -17.45 -29.08 -16.65
C VAL A 383 -17.87 -27.78 -15.97
N CYS A 384 -18.97 -27.80 -15.23
CA CYS A 384 -19.45 -26.68 -14.45
C CYS A 384 -18.45 -26.32 -13.32
N SER A 385 -18.09 -25.05 -13.18
CA SER A 385 -17.20 -24.53 -12.13
C SER A 385 -17.78 -24.66 -10.72
N VAL A 386 -19.06 -25.02 -10.58
CA VAL A 386 -19.78 -25.10 -9.29
C VAL A 386 -20.05 -26.54 -8.89
N CYS A 387 -20.67 -27.33 -9.77
CA CYS A 387 -21.11 -28.71 -9.46
C CYS A 387 -20.34 -29.80 -10.21
N ALA A 388 -19.39 -29.43 -11.09
CA ALA A 388 -18.65 -30.37 -11.94
C ALA A 388 -19.50 -31.16 -12.97
N ASP A 389 -20.75 -30.73 -13.25
CA ASP A 389 -21.59 -31.39 -14.27
C ASP A 389 -21.26 -30.94 -15.70
N ASP A 390 -21.60 -31.79 -16.66
CA ASP A 390 -21.55 -31.56 -18.09
C ASP A 390 -22.92 -31.86 -18.74
N PRO A 391 -23.28 -31.22 -19.87
CA PRO A 391 -22.53 -30.17 -20.56
C PRO A 391 -22.58 -28.82 -19.81
N ALA A 392 -21.50 -28.04 -19.91
CA ALA A 392 -21.41 -26.69 -19.37
C ALA A 392 -21.00 -25.68 -20.46
N ARG A 393 -21.39 -24.41 -20.26
CA ARG A 393 -21.11 -23.31 -21.20
C ARG A 393 -20.45 -22.14 -20.47
N ASP A 394 -19.71 -21.34 -21.23
CA ASP A 394 -19.04 -20.15 -20.70
C ASP A 394 -20.03 -18.97 -20.65
N TYR A 395 -20.05 -18.29 -19.50
CA TYR A 395 -20.88 -17.12 -19.24
C TYR A 395 -20.02 -15.98 -18.70
N ALA A 396 -20.41 -14.75 -19.02
CA ALA A 396 -19.86 -13.52 -18.48
C ALA A 396 -20.93 -12.77 -17.70
N MET A 397 -20.56 -12.22 -16.53
CA MET A 397 -21.45 -11.36 -15.77
C MET A 397 -21.78 -10.09 -16.57
N VAL A 398 -23.03 -9.64 -16.49
CA VAL A 398 -23.47 -8.41 -17.16
C VAL A 398 -22.82 -7.19 -16.50
N SER A 399 -22.75 -7.19 -15.17
CA SER A 399 -21.94 -6.24 -14.40
C SER A 399 -20.69 -6.95 -13.94
N MET A 400 -19.52 -6.51 -14.43
CA MET A 400 -18.25 -7.07 -13.99
C MET A 400 -18.06 -6.80 -12.49
N PRO A 401 -17.58 -7.79 -11.73
CA PRO A 401 -17.24 -7.61 -10.33
C PRO A 401 -16.05 -6.65 -10.19
N ALA A 402 -15.88 -6.10 -8.98
CA ALA A 402 -14.74 -5.23 -8.67
C ALA A 402 -13.38 -5.96 -8.73
N ALA A 403 -13.40 -7.28 -8.58
CA ALA A 403 -12.23 -8.16 -8.61
C ALA A 403 -12.61 -9.58 -9.08
N GLY A 404 -11.60 -10.35 -9.48
CA GLY A 404 -11.78 -11.69 -10.04
C GLY A 404 -12.17 -11.69 -11.53
N PRO A 405 -12.37 -12.88 -12.12
CA PRO A 405 -12.47 -13.01 -13.58
C PRO A 405 -13.80 -12.54 -14.18
N GLY A 406 -14.88 -12.42 -13.38
CA GLY A 406 -16.22 -12.03 -13.86
C GLY A 406 -16.86 -12.97 -14.88
N THR A 407 -16.30 -14.17 -15.05
CA THR A 407 -16.74 -15.20 -15.98
C THR A 407 -16.74 -16.56 -15.30
N LEU A 408 -17.67 -17.43 -15.69
CA LEU A 408 -17.85 -18.76 -15.11
C LEU A 408 -18.25 -19.75 -16.20
N ARG A 409 -17.88 -21.01 -16.03
CA ARG A 409 -18.42 -22.12 -16.82
C ARG A 409 -19.53 -22.79 -16.01
N LEU A 410 -20.76 -22.83 -16.52
CA LEU A 410 -21.92 -23.32 -15.77
C LEU A 410 -22.71 -24.34 -16.58
N CYS A 411 -23.23 -25.38 -15.91
CA CYS A 411 -24.30 -26.21 -16.45
C CYS A 411 -25.64 -25.43 -16.41
N ASP A 412 -26.67 -25.92 -17.11
CA ASP A 412 -27.97 -25.24 -17.21
C ASP A 412 -28.62 -25.00 -15.83
N ASP A 413 -28.45 -25.93 -14.88
CA ASP A 413 -29.00 -25.80 -13.53
C ASP A 413 -28.30 -24.70 -12.73
N CYS A 414 -26.97 -24.74 -12.67
CA CYS A 414 -26.20 -23.71 -11.97
C CYS A 414 -26.38 -22.32 -12.63
N PHE A 415 -26.49 -22.26 -13.96
CA PHE A 415 -26.80 -21.01 -14.66
C PHE A 415 -28.16 -20.46 -14.22
N ARG A 416 -29.22 -21.28 -14.24
CA ARG A 416 -30.57 -20.84 -13.82
C ARG A 416 -30.61 -20.34 -12.38
N ILE A 417 -29.89 -20.99 -11.48
CA ILE A 417 -29.83 -20.59 -10.07
C ILE A 417 -29.09 -19.25 -9.94
N ARG A 418 -27.87 -19.15 -10.50
CA ARG A 418 -27.02 -17.98 -10.32
C ARG A 418 -27.52 -16.75 -11.07
N ALA A 419 -28.10 -16.92 -12.26
CA ALA A 419 -28.57 -15.81 -13.09
C ALA A 419 -29.68 -14.97 -12.44
N LEU A 420 -30.32 -15.48 -11.38
CA LEU A 420 -31.31 -14.74 -10.59
C LEU A 420 -30.66 -13.63 -9.74
N GLU A 421 -29.47 -13.88 -9.21
CA GLU A 421 -28.75 -12.96 -8.31
C GLU A 421 -27.64 -12.21 -9.07
N GLU A 422 -27.00 -12.90 -10.02
CA GLU A 422 -25.90 -12.42 -10.82
C GLU A 422 -26.29 -12.49 -12.30
N PRO A 423 -26.88 -11.44 -12.90
CA PRO A 423 -27.24 -11.48 -14.32
C PRO A 423 -26.03 -11.81 -15.19
N MET A 424 -26.14 -12.82 -16.06
CA MET A 424 -25.07 -13.26 -16.96
C MET A 424 -25.53 -13.35 -18.41
N LYS A 425 -24.58 -13.23 -19.33
CA LYS A 425 -24.74 -13.45 -20.77
C LYS A 425 -23.79 -14.55 -21.25
N PRO A 426 -24.10 -15.25 -22.35
CA PRO A 426 -23.12 -16.14 -23.00
C PRO A 426 -21.81 -15.39 -23.29
N PHE A 427 -20.68 -16.06 -23.05
CA PHE A 427 -19.33 -15.51 -23.24
C PHE A 427 -19.02 -15.23 -24.71
#